data_AF-A0A2N1W4N9-F1
#
_entry.id   AF-A0A2N1W4N9-F1
#
_cell.length_a   1.000
_cell.length_b   1.000
_cell.length_c   1.000
_cell.angle_alpha   90.00
_cell.angle_beta   90.00
_cell.angle_gamma   90.00
#
_symmetry.space_group_name_H-M   'P 1'
#
loop_
_entity.id
_entity.type
_entity.pdbx_description
1 polymer ?
#
loop_
_entity_poly.entity_id
_entity_poly.type
_entity_poly.pdbx_seq_one_letter_code
_entity_poly.pdbx_strand_id
1 'polypeptide(L)'
;MKYFGKKSVSSVISVILNVSWYLVLVMAVVGVIAISAIIFSPQIQNFISSEMAKDAVKNAKDLAEWNEFMSVPLFVKMLIFPYGIAVVTFLLLIIRKSRSLFENFRNDVVFNAGNVQIISAANKLLIVFSIITFNFSGLFTCVLLLMLGEIFKNASALQEEHDLTV
;
A
#
# COMPACT_ATOMS: atom_id res chain seq x y z
N MET A 1 -11.71 10.41 -26.20
CA MET A 1 -11.02 9.10 -26.07
C MET A 1 -12.03 7.96 -26.17
N LYS A 2 -12.26 7.42 -27.38
CA LYS A 2 -13.18 6.30 -27.65
C LYS A 2 -12.67 4.93 -27.16
N TYR A 3 -11.46 4.89 -26.59
CA TYR A 3 -10.73 3.67 -26.22
C TYR A 3 -10.91 3.22 -24.76
N PHE A 4 -11.53 4.03 -23.89
CA PHE A 4 -11.86 3.63 -22.53
C PHE A 4 -13.33 3.23 -22.35
N GLY A 5 -14.04 2.92 -23.44
CA GLY A 5 -15.43 2.49 -23.41
C GLY A 5 -15.63 1.23 -22.57
N LYS A 6 -16.81 1.12 -21.95
CA LYS A 6 -17.47 0.07 -21.13
C LYS A 6 -16.92 -1.38 -21.06
N LYS A 7 -15.99 -1.78 -21.93
CA LYS A 7 -15.12 -2.98 -21.90
C LYS A 7 -13.62 -2.62 -21.71
N SER A 8 -13.29 -1.60 -20.90
CA SER A 8 -11.94 -1.00 -20.86
C SER A 8 -11.02 -1.50 -19.73
N VAL A 9 -9.74 -1.11 -19.84
CA VAL A 9 -8.71 -1.16 -18.79
C VAL A 9 -9.23 -0.67 -17.44
N SER A 10 -10.08 0.37 -17.43
CA SER A 10 -10.68 0.88 -16.19
C SER A 10 -11.59 -0.14 -15.50
N SER A 11 -12.38 -0.90 -16.28
CA SER A 11 -13.22 -1.97 -15.73
C SER A 11 -12.38 -3.10 -15.15
N VAL A 12 -11.31 -3.50 -15.83
CA VAL A 12 -10.40 -4.56 -15.36
C VAL A 12 -9.70 -4.12 -14.07
N ILE A 13 -9.15 -2.90 -14.05
CA ILE A 13 -8.47 -2.35 -12.88
C ILE A 13 -9.45 -2.20 -11.70
N SER A 14 -10.68 -1.73 -11.94
CA SER A 14 -11.69 -1.62 -10.90
C SER A 14 -12.01 -2.98 -10.25
N VAL A 15 -12.15 -4.04 -11.05
CA VAL A 15 -12.36 -5.40 -10.53
C VAL A 15 -11.14 -5.89 -9.75
N ILE A 16 -9.93 -5.73 -10.29
CA ILE A 16 -8.68 -6.11 -9.61
C ILE A 16 -8.59 -5.40 -8.26
N LEU A 17 -8.80 -4.08 -8.22
CA LEU A 17 -8.75 -3.31 -6.97
C LEU A 17 -9.80 -3.76 -5.96
N ASN A 18 -10.99 -4.17 -6.42
CA ASN A 18 -12.03 -4.71 -5.54
C ASN A 18 -11.59 -6.04 -4.92
N VAL A 19 -11.10 -6.98 -5.74
CA VAL A 19 -10.59 -8.28 -5.26
C VAL A 19 -9.39 -8.09 -4.33
N SER A 20 -8.42 -7.24 -4.72
CA SER A 20 -7.25 -6.93 -3.91
C SER A 20 -7.61 -6.35 -2.56
N TRP A 21 -8.65 -5.54 -2.45
CA TRP A 21 -9.09 -4.99 -1.17
C TRP A 21 -9.49 -6.10 -0.18
N TYR A 22 -10.32 -7.05 -0.63
CA TYR A 22 -10.73 -8.18 0.22
C TYR A 22 -9.58 -9.14 0.50
N LEU A 23 -8.73 -9.40 -0.50
CA LEU A 23 -7.56 -10.27 -0.33
C LEU A 23 -6.60 -9.71 0.72
N VAL A 24 -6.29 -8.42 0.66
CA VAL A 24 -5.44 -7.75 1.67
C VAL A 24 -6.07 -7.86 3.06
N LEU A 25 -7.38 -7.68 3.17
CA LEU A 25 -8.09 -7.80 4.46
C LEU A 25 -8.00 -9.22 5.02
N VAL A 26 -8.24 -10.25 4.21
CA VAL A 26 -8.12 -11.65 4.63
C VAL A 26 -6.69 -11.97 5.05
N MET A 27 -5.70 -11.59 4.23
CA MET A 27 -4.28 -11.80 4.54
C MET A 27 -3.85 -11.09 5.82
N ALA A 28 -4.38 -9.90 6.09
CA ALA A 28 -4.11 -9.18 7.34
C ALA A 28 -4.64 -9.95 8.56
N VAL A 29 -5.86 -10.48 8.49
CA VAL A 29 -6.44 -11.29 9.59
C VAL A 29 -5.62 -12.56 9.81
N VAL A 30 -5.28 -13.29 8.74
CA VAL A 30 -4.43 -14.49 8.81
C VAL A 30 -3.06 -14.16 9.38
N GLY A 31 -2.45 -13.05 8.94
CA GLY A 31 -1.16 -12.58 9.42
C GLY A 31 -1.17 -12.27 10.92
N VAL A 32 -2.20 -11.61 11.44
CA VAL A 32 -2.36 -11.34 12.88
C VAL A 32 -2.46 -12.64 13.67
N ILE A 33 -3.26 -13.61 13.20
CA ILE A 33 -3.38 -14.92 13.85
C ILE A 33 -2.03 -15.65 13.86
N ALA A 34 -1.33 -15.68 12.73
CA ALA A 34 -0.05 -16.35 12.59
C ALA A 34 1.03 -15.73 13.50
N ILE A 35 1.18 -14.41 13.48
CA ILE A 35 2.14 -13.69 14.33
C ILE A 35 1.80 -13.89 15.82
N SER A 36 0.52 -13.86 16.18
CA SER A 36 0.10 -14.12 17.57
C SER A 36 0.45 -15.54 17.99
N ALA A 37 0.20 -16.53 17.13
CA ALA A 37 0.55 -17.92 17.40
C ALA A 37 2.07 -18.08 17.58
N ILE A 38 2.89 -17.41 16.76
CA ILE A 38 4.35 -17.40 16.88
C ILE A 38 4.80 -16.78 18.20
N ILE A 39 4.23 -15.64 18.62
CA ILE A 39 4.67 -14.92 19.83
C ILE A 39 4.24 -15.65 21.11
N PHE A 40 3.03 -16.23 21.15
CA PHE A 40 2.44 -16.75 22.38
C PHE A 40 2.48 -18.28 22.52
N SER A 41 2.84 -19.04 21.49
CA SER A 41 2.92 -20.51 21.55
C SER A 41 4.36 -21.02 21.54
N PRO A 42 4.91 -21.46 22.70
CA PRO A 42 6.24 -22.06 22.76
C PRO A 42 6.40 -23.30 21.87
N GLN A 43 5.31 -24.05 21.63
CA GLN A 43 5.33 -25.21 20.76
C GLN A 43 5.63 -24.82 19.30
N ILE A 44 5.01 -23.75 18.81
CA ILE A 44 5.22 -23.23 17.46
C ILE A 44 6.64 -22.66 17.34
N GLN A 45 7.11 -21.95 18.37
CA GLN A 45 8.48 -21.43 18.40
C GLN A 45 9.51 -22.56 18.30
N ASN A 46 9.36 -23.59 19.13
CA ASN A 46 10.25 -24.75 19.15
C ASN A 46 10.22 -25.51 17.82
N PHE A 47 9.03 -25.65 17.21
CA PHE A 47 8.89 -26.26 15.89
C PHE A 47 9.68 -25.49 14.82
N ILE A 48 9.49 -24.17 14.74
CA ILE A 48 10.21 -23.30 13.77
C ILE A 48 11.72 -23.37 13.99
N SER A 49 12.18 -23.22 15.24
CA SER A 49 13.59 -23.33 15.60
C SER A 49 14.17 -24.69 15.20
N SER A 50 13.43 -25.77 15.44
CA SER A 50 13.87 -27.13 15.08
C SER A 50 13.97 -27.32 13.57
N GLU A 51 13.05 -26.75 12.80
CA GLU A 51 13.07 -26.84 11.33
C GLU A 51 14.23 -26.06 10.75
N MET A 52 14.50 -24.86 11.26
CA MET A 52 15.64 -24.04 10.85
C MET A 52 16.99 -24.72 11.21
N ALA A 53 17.05 -25.39 12.36
CA ALA A 53 18.26 -26.06 12.84
C ALA A 53 18.62 -27.34 12.07
N LYS A 54 17.67 -27.98 11.37
CA LYS A 54 17.94 -29.18 10.54
C LYS A 54 19.00 -28.94 9.47
N ASP A 55 19.10 -27.70 8.98
CA ASP A 55 20.05 -27.31 7.93
C ASP A 55 20.86 -26.08 8.37
N ALA A 56 21.45 -26.17 9.57
CA ALA A 56 22.08 -25.06 10.28
C ALA A 56 23.23 -24.39 9.50
N VAL A 57 23.89 -25.09 8.58
CA VAL A 57 24.94 -24.48 7.72
C VAL A 57 24.34 -23.51 6.71
N LYS A 58 23.17 -23.85 6.16
CA LYS A 58 22.47 -23.02 5.17
C LYS A 58 21.66 -21.90 5.84
N ASN A 59 21.07 -22.20 6.99
CA ASN A 59 20.16 -21.30 7.71
C ASN A 59 20.82 -20.59 8.90
N ALA A 60 22.15 -20.59 9.00
CA ALA A 60 22.87 -20.04 10.16
C ALA A 60 22.46 -18.59 10.47
N LYS A 61 22.33 -17.78 9.41
CA LYS A 61 21.91 -16.38 9.51
C LYS A 61 20.46 -16.27 9.98
N ASP A 62 19.55 -16.99 9.33
CA ASP A 62 18.12 -16.95 9.66
C ASP A 62 17.85 -17.41 11.10
N LEU A 63 18.58 -18.44 11.55
CA LEU A 63 18.51 -18.94 12.92
C LEU A 63 19.03 -17.91 13.93
N ALA A 64 20.11 -17.19 13.59
CA ALA A 64 20.63 -16.12 14.43
C ALA A 64 19.64 -14.95 14.56
N GLU A 65 19.08 -14.49 13.45
CA GLU A 65 18.06 -13.43 13.41
C GLU A 65 16.78 -13.85 14.16
N TRP A 66 16.37 -15.11 14.01
CA TRP A 66 15.23 -15.67 14.75
C TRP A 66 15.45 -15.67 16.26
N ASN A 67 16.64 -16.11 16.71
CA ASN A 67 16.98 -16.13 18.13
C ASN A 67 17.08 -14.71 18.69
N GLU A 68 17.63 -13.77 17.93
CA GLU A 68 17.65 -12.35 18.30
C GLU A 68 16.23 -11.83 18.48
N PHE A 69 15.35 -12.03 17.49
CA PHE A 69 13.94 -11.67 17.59
C PHE A 69 13.27 -12.30 18.82
N MET A 70 13.53 -13.58 19.08
CA MET A 70 12.94 -14.28 20.23
C MET A 70 13.46 -13.78 21.57
N SER A 71 14.69 -13.27 21.64
CA SER A 71 15.26 -12.69 22.85
C SER A 71 14.65 -11.33 23.25
N VAL A 72 14.00 -10.64 22.30
CA VAL A 72 13.39 -9.33 22.53
C VAL A 72 12.26 -9.41 23.57
N PRO A 73 12.14 -8.44 24.50
CA PRO A 73 11.05 -8.40 25.47
C PRO A 73 9.66 -8.39 24.81
N LEU A 74 8.70 -9.04 25.46
CA LEU A 74 7.33 -9.18 24.93
C LEU A 74 6.69 -7.83 24.60
N PHE A 75 6.88 -6.80 25.42
CA PHE A 75 6.29 -5.48 25.18
C PHE A 75 6.77 -4.83 23.88
N VAL A 76 8.02 -5.07 23.47
CA VAL A 76 8.56 -4.57 22.19
C VAL A 76 7.96 -5.36 21.03
N LYS A 77 7.86 -6.69 21.16
CA LYS A 77 7.18 -7.53 20.15
C LYS A 77 5.72 -7.13 19.95
N MET A 78 5.05 -6.71 21.01
CA MET A 78 3.66 -6.24 20.94
C MET A 78 3.50 -4.96 20.10
N LEU A 79 4.55 -4.15 19.91
CA LEU A 79 4.52 -2.96 19.03
C LEU A 79 4.36 -3.33 17.54
N ILE A 80 4.63 -4.58 17.17
CA ILE A 80 4.44 -5.07 15.79
C ILE A 80 2.96 -5.04 15.39
N PHE A 81 2.05 -5.29 16.33
CA PHE A 81 0.61 -5.26 16.06
C PHE A 81 0.08 -3.87 15.69
N PRO A 82 0.25 -2.80 16.49
CA PRO A 82 -0.22 -1.47 16.11
C PRO A 82 0.48 -0.96 14.85
N TYR A 83 1.76 -1.28 14.66
CA TYR A 83 2.48 -0.96 13.41
C TYR A 83 1.83 -1.67 12.21
N GLY A 84 1.61 -2.98 12.28
CA GLY A 84 0.98 -3.76 11.22
C GLY A 84 -0.45 -3.30 10.91
N ILE A 85 -1.25 -3.00 11.95
CA ILE A 85 -2.60 -2.44 11.82
C ILE A 85 -2.55 -1.10 11.07
N ALA A 86 -1.62 -0.22 11.43
CA ALA A 86 -1.46 1.06 10.75
C ALA A 86 -1.13 0.86 9.27
N VAL A 87 -0.13 0.03 8.95
CA VAL A 87 0.30 -0.28 7.57
C VAL A 87 -0.86 -0.84 6.73
N VAL A 88 -1.58 -1.84 7.25
CA VAL A 88 -2.74 -2.44 6.58
C VAL A 88 -3.85 -1.41 6.38
N THR A 89 -4.12 -0.58 7.37
CA THR A 89 -5.15 0.47 7.28
C THR A 89 -4.83 1.46 6.18
N PHE A 90 -3.59 1.95 6.10
CA PHE A 90 -3.16 2.84 5.02
C PHE A 90 -3.30 2.17 3.65
N LEU A 91 -2.88 0.90 3.52
CA LEU A 91 -3.00 0.15 2.27
C LEU A 91 -4.47 0.01 1.81
N LEU A 92 -5.37 -0.35 2.74
CA LEU A 92 -6.80 -0.46 2.45
C LEU A 92 -7.43 0.89 2.06
N LEU A 93 -7.01 1.99 2.68
CA LEU A 93 -7.47 3.34 2.33
C LEU A 93 -7.00 3.75 0.93
N ILE A 94 -5.74 3.46 0.57
CA ILE A 94 -5.20 3.70 -0.77
C ILE A 94 -6.03 2.92 -1.81
N ILE A 95 -6.19 1.60 -1.61
CA ILE A 95 -6.98 0.76 -2.53
C ILE A 95 -8.42 1.28 -2.64
N ARG A 96 -9.05 1.67 -1.53
CA ARG A 96 -10.41 2.24 -1.53
C ARG A 96 -10.52 3.52 -2.36
N LYS A 97 -9.55 4.43 -2.25
CA LYS A 97 -9.52 5.66 -3.06
C LYS A 97 -9.28 5.36 -4.54
N SER A 98 -8.37 4.43 -4.85
CA SER A 98 -8.15 3.98 -6.23
C SER A 98 -9.42 3.36 -6.82
N ARG A 99 -10.14 2.53 -6.06
CA ARG A 99 -11.42 1.94 -6.51
C ARG A 99 -12.42 3.02 -6.91
N SER A 100 -12.62 4.02 -6.06
CA SER A 100 -13.53 5.14 -6.32
C SER A 100 -13.13 5.92 -7.58
N LEU A 101 -11.83 6.14 -7.79
CA LEU A 101 -11.32 6.83 -8.98
C LEU A 101 -11.62 6.04 -10.26
N PHE A 102 -11.31 4.73 -10.26
CA PHE A 102 -11.54 3.88 -11.43
C PHE A 102 -13.03 3.60 -11.68
N GLU A 103 -13.86 3.62 -10.64
CA GLU A 103 -15.31 3.56 -10.79
C GLU A 103 -15.87 4.82 -11.47
N ASN A 104 -15.37 6.01 -11.11
CA ASN A 104 -15.72 7.25 -11.81
C ASN A 104 -15.28 7.20 -13.29
N PHE A 105 -14.09 6.70 -13.57
CA PHE A 105 -13.61 6.51 -14.94
C PHE A 105 -14.43 5.48 -15.73
N ARG A 106 -14.89 4.41 -15.07
CA ARG A 106 -15.79 3.42 -15.68
C ARG A 106 -17.14 4.04 -16.06
N ASN A 107 -17.60 5.03 -15.29
CA ASN A 107 -18.84 5.76 -15.54
C ASN A 107 -18.63 6.97 -16.49
N ASP A 108 -17.53 7.00 -17.25
CA ASP A 108 -17.16 8.07 -18.19
C ASP A 108 -16.97 9.46 -17.53
N VAL A 109 -16.85 9.53 -16.19
CA VAL A 109 -16.56 10.75 -15.43
C VAL A 109 -15.06 10.86 -15.21
N VAL A 110 -14.34 11.38 -16.22
CA VAL A 110 -12.87 11.47 -16.20
C VAL A 110 -12.38 12.81 -15.64
N PHE A 111 -12.85 13.92 -16.22
CA PHE A 111 -12.45 15.27 -15.84
C PHE A 111 -13.45 15.87 -14.85
N ASN A 112 -13.26 15.58 -13.56
CA ASN A 112 -14.12 16.07 -12.48
C ASN A 112 -13.25 16.56 -11.30
N ALA A 113 -13.60 17.69 -10.69
CA ALA A 113 -12.88 18.25 -9.55
C ALA A 113 -12.79 17.27 -8.36
N GLY A 114 -13.81 16.44 -8.15
CA GLY A 114 -13.81 15.34 -7.18
C GLY A 114 -12.76 14.27 -7.48
N ASN A 115 -12.51 13.94 -8.75
CA ASN A 115 -11.44 13.00 -9.12
C ASN A 115 -10.05 13.57 -8.80
N VAL A 116 -9.84 14.87 -9.03
CA VAL A 116 -8.59 15.55 -8.69
C VAL A 116 -8.35 15.50 -7.18
N GLN A 117 -9.39 15.72 -6.37
CA GLN A 117 -9.29 15.59 -4.91
C GLN A 117 -8.99 14.15 -4.48
N ILE A 118 -9.62 13.14 -5.10
CA ILE A 118 -9.34 11.73 -4.83
C ILE A 118 -7.89 11.38 -5.14
N ILE A 119 -7.36 11.82 -6.29
CA ILE A 119 -5.97 11.61 -6.70
C ILE A 119 -5.01 12.27 -5.70
N SER A 120 -5.25 13.53 -5.34
CA SER A 120 -4.40 14.26 -4.38
C SER A 120 -4.39 13.57 -3.01
N ALA A 121 -5.56 13.15 -2.51
CA ALA A 121 -5.68 12.43 -1.25
C ALA A 121 -4.98 11.05 -1.30
N ALA A 122 -5.15 10.31 -2.40
CA ALA A 122 -4.48 9.03 -2.59
C ALA A 122 -2.95 9.18 -2.64
N ASN A 123 -2.45 10.22 -3.30
CA ASN A 123 -1.01 10.48 -3.38
C ASN A 123 -0.42 10.84 -2.00
N LYS A 124 -1.11 11.65 -1.20
CA LYS A 124 -0.69 11.93 0.20
C LYS A 124 -0.64 10.65 1.04
N LEU A 125 -1.63 9.78 0.90
CA LEU A 125 -1.64 8.48 1.57
C LEU A 125 -0.48 7.60 1.12
N LEU A 126 -0.14 7.58 -0.18
CA LEU A 126 0.99 6.84 -0.72
C LEU A 126 2.34 7.35 -0.20
N ILE A 127 2.49 8.66 0.00
CA ILE A 127 3.69 9.25 0.61
C ILE A 127 3.84 8.75 2.05
N VAL A 128 2.78 8.88 2.86
CA VAL A 128 2.80 8.42 4.27
C VAL A 128 3.07 6.92 4.34
N PHE A 129 2.41 6.13 3.49
CA PHE A 129 2.64 4.70 3.39
C PHE A 129 4.10 4.38 3.05
N SER A 130 4.67 5.05 2.05
CA SER A 130 6.06 4.83 1.62
C SER A 130 7.07 5.18 2.72
N ILE A 131 6.80 6.20 3.53
CA ILE A 131 7.64 6.56 4.69
C ILE A 131 7.57 5.47 5.75
N ILE A 132 6.36 5.05 6.14
CA ILE A 132 6.16 4.04 7.19
C ILE A 132 6.76 2.70 6.80
N THR A 133 6.66 2.31 5.52
CA THR A 133 7.23 1.05 5.01
C THR A 133 8.68 1.18 4.54
N PHE A 134 9.34 2.33 4.77
CA PHE A 134 10.71 2.60 4.33
C PHE A 134 10.97 2.34 2.83
N ASN A 135 9.96 2.57 1.98
CA ASN A 135 10.05 2.37 0.54
C ASN A 135 10.45 3.67 -0.18
N PHE A 136 11.75 3.95 -0.21
CA PHE A 136 12.30 5.17 -0.81
C PHE A 136 12.02 5.30 -2.31
N SER A 137 11.97 4.19 -3.06
CA SER A 137 11.64 4.21 -4.49
C SER A 137 10.18 4.64 -4.74
N GLY A 138 9.26 4.08 -3.95
CA GLY A 138 7.85 4.48 -3.97
C GLY A 138 7.67 5.95 -3.55
N LEU A 139 8.39 6.39 -2.51
CA LEU A 139 8.39 7.77 -2.06
C LEU A 139 8.82 8.74 -3.17
N PHE A 140 9.93 8.43 -3.86
CA PHE A 140 10.42 9.25 -4.97
C PHE A 140 9.39 9.36 -6.10
N THR A 141 8.73 8.24 -6.44
CA THR A 141 7.66 8.23 -7.45
C THR A 141 6.49 9.13 -7.04
N CYS A 142 6.08 9.10 -5.77
CA CYS A 142 5.00 9.96 -5.28
C CYS A 142 5.37 11.45 -5.33
N VAL A 143 6.63 11.79 -5.03
CA VAL A 143 7.16 13.16 -5.14
C VAL A 143 7.19 13.62 -6.60
N LEU A 144 7.64 12.78 -7.53
CA LEU A 144 7.56 13.08 -8.97
C LEU A 144 6.12 13.33 -9.42
N LEU A 145 5.17 12.51 -8.98
CA LEU A 145 3.76 12.68 -9.28
C LEU A 145 3.18 13.99 -8.71
N LEU A 146 3.61 14.42 -7.52
CA LEU A 146 3.25 15.73 -6.99
C LEU A 146 3.79 16.86 -7.87
N MET A 147 5.07 16.81 -8.23
CA MET A 147 5.70 17.85 -9.05
C MET A 147 5.03 17.95 -10.43
N LEU A 148 4.78 16.81 -11.09
CA LEU A 148 4.06 16.78 -12.36
C LEU A 148 2.65 17.36 -12.22
N GLY A 149 1.93 17.04 -11.14
CA GLY A 149 0.62 17.61 -10.87
C GLY A 149 0.64 19.13 -10.76
N GLU A 150 1.62 19.70 -10.05
CA GLU A 150 1.73 21.15 -9.90
C GLU A 150 2.18 21.83 -11.20
N ILE A 151 3.09 21.22 -11.96
CA ILE A 151 3.51 21.72 -13.29
C ILE A 151 2.31 21.80 -14.23
N PHE A 152 1.49 20.74 -14.32
CA PHE A 152 0.33 20.75 -15.20
C PHE A 152 -0.71 21.79 -14.78
N LYS A 153 -0.93 21.97 -13.48
CA LYS A 153 -1.85 22.99 -12.95
C LYS A 153 -1.39 24.42 -13.31
N ASN A 154 -0.10 24.71 -13.14
CA ASN A 154 0.45 26.02 -13.48
C ASN A 154 0.47 26.26 -14.99
N ALA A 155 0.80 25.24 -15.78
CA ALA A 155 0.77 25.31 -17.25
C ALA A 155 -0.66 25.56 -17.78
N SER A 156 -1.68 24.92 -17.19
CA SER A 156 -3.07 25.19 -17.58
C SER A 156 -3.52 26.62 -17.28
N ALA A 157 -3.07 27.19 -16.16
CA ALA A 157 -3.40 28.58 -15.80
C ALA A 157 -2.74 29.59 -16.76
N LEU A 158 -1.49 29.34 -17.15
CA LEU A 158 -0.77 30.16 -18.14
C LEU A 158 -1.43 30.13 -19.53
N GLN A 159 -1.99 28.99 -19.92
CA GLN A 159 -2.69 28.87 -21.20
C GLN A 159 -4.03 29.59 -21.20
N GLU A 160 -4.76 29.56 -20.08
CA GLU A 160 -6.01 30.31 -19.90
C GLU A 160 -5.78 31.82 -19.91
N GLU A 161 -4.69 32.31 -19.31
CA GLU A 161 -4.30 33.73 -19.38
C GLU A 161 -3.91 34.17 -20.81
N HIS A 162 -3.23 33.31 -21.57
CA HIS A 162 -2.88 33.59 -22.96
C HIS A 162 -4.12 33.65 -23.85
N ASP A 163 -5.07 32.72 -23.68
CA ASP A 163 -6.32 32.68 -24.45
C ASP A 163 -7.27 33.86 -24.12
N LEU A 164 -7.12 34.48 -22.94
CA LEU A 164 -7.89 35.67 -22.54
C LEU A 164 -7.24 37.00 -22.97
N THR A 165 -5.98 36.97 -23.42
CA THR A 165 -5.23 38.17 -23.83
C THR A 165 -5.05 38.32 -25.35
N VAL A 166 -5.35 37.29 -26.13
CA VAL A 166 -5.41 37.30 -27.61
C VAL A 166 -6.85 37.47 -28.08
#